data_AF-A0A2S2PP20-F1
#
_entry.id   AF-A0A2S2PP20-F1
#
_cell.length_a   1.000
_cell.length_b   1.000
_cell.length_c   1.000
_cell.angle_alpha   90.00
_cell.angle_beta   90.00
_cell.angle_gamma   90.00
#
_symmetry.space_group_name_H-M   'P 1'
#
loop_
_entity.id
_entity.type
_entity.pdbx_description
1 polymer ?
#
loop_
_entity_poly.entity_id
_entity_poly.type
_entity_poly.pdbx_seq_one_letter_code
_entity_poly.pdbx_strand_id
1 'polypeptide(L)'
;KTLMYDYHYNVMQKHYGDKIELMYTDTDSLVYYIQTDDFYNDLANNSNLLDRMDTANLPRDHPCYIAERKKIPGLFSDETDGRIMKEFIALRAKSYAYIIEDKEKIKAKGIRGH
;
A
#
# COMPACT_ATOMS: atom_id res chain seq x y z
N LYS A 1 -5.19 -15.91 0.13
CA LYS A 1 -6.34 -15.17 0.71
C LYS A 1 -6.15 -14.84 2.19
N THR A 2 -5.77 -15.79 3.06
CA THR A 2 -5.61 -15.53 4.50
C THR A 2 -4.54 -14.47 4.83
N LEU A 3 -3.43 -14.43 4.09
CA LEU A 3 -2.31 -13.49 4.34
C LEU A 3 -2.72 -12.01 4.31
N MET A 4 -3.63 -11.60 3.42
CA MET A 4 -4.08 -10.21 3.29
C MET A 4 -4.96 -9.79 4.47
N TYR A 5 -5.95 -10.62 4.79
CA TYR A 5 -6.82 -10.37 5.93
C TYR A 5 -6.05 -10.44 7.25
N ASP A 6 -5.16 -11.42 7.38
CA ASP A 6 -4.29 -11.54 8.55
C ASP A 6 -3.41 -10.30 8.72
N TYR A 7 -2.78 -9.80 7.66
CA TYR A 7 -1.99 -8.57 7.75
C TYR A 7 -2.84 -7.36 8.11
N HIS A 8 -4.03 -7.22 7.52
CA HIS A 8 -4.95 -6.14 7.84
C HIS A 8 -5.37 -6.13 9.31
N TYR A 9 -5.95 -7.24 9.79
CA TYR A 9 -6.52 -7.33 11.13
C TYR A 9 -5.46 -7.48 12.23
N ASN A 10 -4.39 -8.27 11.99
CA ASN A 10 -3.40 -8.56 13.03
C ASN A 10 -2.23 -7.58 13.07
N VAL A 11 -1.94 -6.86 11.98
CA VAL A 11 -0.79 -5.93 11.94
C VAL A 11 -1.27 -4.49 11.80
N MET A 12 -1.94 -4.14 10.70
CA MET A 12 -2.26 -2.75 10.42
C MET A 12 -3.32 -2.18 11.37
N GLN A 13 -4.43 -2.89 11.56
CA GLN A 13 -5.51 -2.46 12.46
C GLN A 13 -5.06 -2.44 13.92
N LYS A 14 -4.20 -3.36 14.35
CA LYS A 14 -3.64 -3.32 15.71
C LYS A 14 -2.68 -2.15 15.93
N HIS A 15 -1.94 -1.75 14.90
CA HIS A 15 -0.97 -0.67 15.02
C HIS A 15 -1.63 0.71 14.94
N TYR A 16 -2.47 0.94 13.94
CA TYR A 16 -3.10 2.24 13.70
C TYR A 16 -4.46 2.41 14.41
N GLY A 17 -5.13 1.30 14.79
CA GLY A 17 -6.43 1.36 15.46
C GLY A 17 -7.48 2.07 14.60
N ASP A 18 -8.04 3.15 15.12
CA ASP A 18 -9.01 4.01 14.43
C ASP A 18 -8.36 4.95 13.38
N LYS A 19 -7.02 5.01 13.30
CA LYS A 19 -6.31 5.85 12.32
C LYS A 19 -6.13 5.21 10.94
N ILE A 20 -6.63 3.98 10.76
CA ILE A 20 -6.58 3.27 9.48
C ILE A 20 -7.98 2.94 8.99
N GLU A 21 -8.24 3.26 7.72
CA GLU A 21 -9.47 2.90 7.03
C GLU A 21 -9.15 2.14 5.74
N LEU A 22 -9.82 1.00 5.55
CA LEU A 22 -9.66 0.19 4.35
C LEU A 22 -10.59 0.71 3.25
N MET A 23 -10.04 1.49 2.33
CA MET A 23 -10.80 2.17 1.27
C MET A 23 -11.21 1.22 0.14
N TYR A 24 -10.34 0.29 -0.24
CA TYR A 24 -10.61 -0.61 -1.35
C TYR A 24 -9.81 -1.92 -1.24
N THR A 25 -10.40 -3.02 -1.70
CA THR A 25 -9.74 -4.33 -1.78
C THR A 25 -9.95 -4.95 -3.17
N ASP A 26 -8.91 -5.55 -3.74
CA ASP A 26 -8.96 -6.35 -4.97
C ASP A 26 -8.43 -7.76 -4.73
N THR A 27 -8.23 -8.53 -5.81
CA THR A 27 -7.74 -9.91 -5.79
C THR A 27 -6.37 -10.03 -5.12
N ASP A 28 -5.52 -9.02 -5.34
CA ASP A 28 -4.13 -8.98 -4.90
C ASP A 28 -3.66 -7.59 -4.41
N SER A 29 -4.58 -6.65 -4.18
CA SER A 29 -4.24 -5.28 -3.79
C SER A 29 -5.15 -4.76 -2.68
N LEU A 30 -4.60 -3.94 -1.80
CA LEU A 30 -5.30 -3.27 -0.70
C LEU A 30 -5.00 -1.79 -0.76
N VAL A 31 -6.02 -0.94 -0.60
CA VAL A 31 -5.86 0.51 -0.52
C VAL A 31 -6.28 0.95 0.87
N TYR A 32 -5.34 1.56 1.58
CA TYR A 32 -5.54 2.06 2.92
C TYR A 32 -5.48 3.58 2.94
N TYR A 33 -6.35 4.15 3.75
CA TYR A 33 -6.24 5.52 4.20
C TYR A 33 -5.71 5.50 5.62
N ILE A 34 -4.48 5.97 5.81
CA ILE A 34 -3.78 5.95 7.09
C ILE A 34 -3.52 7.40 7.49
N GLN A 35 -3.99 7.79 8.67
CA GLN A 35 -3.69 9.08 9.26
C GLN A 35 -2.39 8.98 10.09
N THR A 36 -1.26 9.22 9.43
CA THR A 36 0.07 9.27 10.06
C THR A 36 0.88 10.42 9.46
N ASP A 37 1.86 10.91 10.22
CA ASP A 37 2.84 11.90 9.76
C ASP A 37 3.82 11.27 8.75
N ASP A 38 4.37 10.09 9.07
CA ASP A 38 5.37 9.40 8.25
C ASP A 38 5.17 7.88 8.28
N PHE A 39 4.49 7.36 7.25
CA PHE A 39 4.23 5.91 7.09
C PHE A 39 5.52 5.08 7.07
N TYR A 40 6.56 5.61 6.44
CA TYR A 40 7.86 4.94 6.37
C TYR A 40 8.58 4.91 7.71
N ASN A 41 8.42 5.94 8.53
CA ASN A 41 8.96 5.93 9.88
C ASN A 41 8.22 4.90 10.74
N ASP A 42 6.90 4.78 10.62
CA ASP A 42 6.13 3.73 11.29
C ASP A 42 6.59 2.32 10.86
N LEU A 43 6.88 2.13 9.57
CA LEU A 43 7.47 0.89 9.06
C LEU A 43 8.84 0.60 9.68
N ALA A 44 9.71 1.61 9.78
CA ALA A 44 11.03 1.45 10.40
C ALA A 44 10.94 1.12 11.90
N ASN A 45 10.00 1.75 12.60
CA ASN A 45 9.81 1.57 14.04
C ASN A 45 9.07 0.27 14.40
N ASN A 46 8.28 -0.28 13.47
CA ASN A 46 7.51 -1.49 13.71
C ASN A 46 7.89 -2.60 12.73
N SER A 47 8.75 -3.50 13.21
CA SER A 47 9.20 -4.67 12.46
C SER A 47 8.05 -5.54 11.95
N ASN A 48 6.89 -5.59 12.61
CA ASN A 48 5.74 -6.37 12.13
C ASN A 48 5.13 -5.79 10.86
N LEU A 49 5.12 -4.46 10.72
CA LEU A 49 4.65 -3.80 9.50
C LEU A 49 5.64 -4.06 8.37
N LEU A 50 6.93 -3.88 8.66
CA LEU A 50 8.01 -4.03 7.71
C LEU A 50 8.14 -5.48 7.21
N ASP A 51 7.97 -6.48 8.08
CA ASP A 51 8.13 -7.92 7.76
C ASP A 51 7.36 -8.36 6.52
N ARG A 52 6.14 -7.82 6.33
CA ARG A 52 5.29 -8.15 5.17
C ARG A 52 5.37 -7.15 4.02
N MET A 53 6.26 -6.16 4.09
CA MET A 53 6.44 -5.17 3.01
C MET A 53 7.68 -5.48 2.18
N ASP A 54 7.53 -5.42 0.86
CA ASP A 54 8.64 -5.39 -0.09
C ASP A 54 9.11 -3.95 -0.23
N THR A 55 10.21 -3.64 0.45
CA THR A 55 10.88 -2.33 0.43
C THR A 55 12.09 -2.30 -0.50
N ALA A 56 12.27 -3.33 -1.34
CA ALA A 56 13.40 -3.37 -2.27
C ALA A 56 13.23 -2.38 -3.43
N ASN A 57 12.03 -1.84 -3.61
CA ASN A 57 11.73 -0.80 -4.58
C ASN A 57 12.05 0.62 -4.06
N LEU A 58 12.28 0.78 -2.75
CA LEU A 58 12.65 2.08 -2.17
C LEU A 58 14.07 2.48 -2.58
N PRO A 59 14.42 3.79 -2.54
CA PRO A 59 15.78 4.23 -2.76
C PRO A 59 16.71 3.67 -1.69
N ARG A 60 17.98 3.42 -2.06
CA ARG A 60 19.00 2.84 -1.16
C ARG A 60 19.29 3.67 0.09
N ASP A 61 18.98 4.97 0.04
CA ASP A 61 19.16 5.92 1.12
C ASP A 61 18.04 5.82 2.18
N HIS A 62 16.97 5.07 1.88
CA HIS A 62 15.79 4.99 2.73
C HIS A 62 16.02 4.05 3.93
N PRO A 63 15.60 4.43 5.16
CA PRO A 63 15.81 3.61 6.36
C PRO A 63 15.19 2.21 6.29
N CYS A 64 14.08 2.07 5.55
CA CYS A 64 13.39 0.79 5.36
C CYS A 64 13.91 -0.03 4.18
N TYR A 65 14.93 0.41 3.44
CA TYR A 65 15.41 -0.28 2.24
C TYR A 65 16.00 -1.66 2.56
N ILE A 66 15.39 -2.72 2.01
CA ILE A 66 15.89 -4.09 2.15
C ILE A 66 15.92 -4.75 0.77
N ALA A 67 17.11 -4.81 0.17
CA ALA A 67 17.29 -5.36 -1.18
C ALA A 67 16.88 -6.84 -1.31
N GLU A 68 17.03 -7.61 -0.24
CA GLU A 68 16.78 -9.06 -0.20
C GLU A 68 15.30 -9.42 -0.38
N ARG A 69 14.38 -8.47 -0.17
CA ARG A 69 12.93 -8.70 -0.20
C ARG A 69 12.29 -8.59 -1.57
N LYS A 70 13.09 -8.27 -2.60
CA LYS A 70 12.61 -8.01 -3.95
C LYS A 70 11.89 -9.22 -4.55
N LYS A 71 10.60 -9.05 -4.86
CA LYS A 71 9.74 -10.07 -5.51
C LYS A 71 9.57 -11.35 -4.69
N ILE A 72 9.63 -11.28 -3.36
CA ILE A 72 9.29 -12.43 -2.53
C ILE A 72 7.76 -12.62 -2.57
N PRO A 73 7.27 -13.82 -2.95
CA PRO A 73 5.84 -14.10 -2.95
C PRO A 73 5.27 -14.03 -1.53
N GLY A 74 4.22 -13.22 -1.36
CA GLY A 74 3.56 -13.01 -0.06
C GLY A 74 3.89 -11.68 0.62
N LEU A 75 4.86 -10.91 0.09
CA LEU A 75 5.10 -9.54 0.51
C LEU A 75 4.25 -8.54 -0.27
N PHE A 76 3.88 -7.45 0.38
CA PHE A 76 3.19 -6.31 -0.22
C PHE A 76 4.23 -5.33 -0.75
N SER A 77 4.30 -5.21 -2.07
CA SER A 77 5.04 -4.13 -2.69
C SER A 77 4.21 -2.85 -2.66
N ASP A 78 4.86 -1.73 -2.36
CA ASP A 78 4.25 -0.42 -2.52
C ASP A 78 4.18 -0.04 -4.01
N GLU A 79 2.97 0.16 -4.54
CA GLU A 79 2.75 0.59 -5.94
C GLU A 79 2.98 2.11 -6.10
N THR A 80 2.99 2.86 -5.00
CA THR A 80 3.09 4.33 -5.02
C THR A 80 4.52 4.84 -5.06
N ASP A 81 5.52 3.95 -4.92
CA ASP A 81 6.95 4.29 -4.93
C ASP A 81 7.30 5.34 -3.86
N GLY A 82 6.62 5.28 -2.72
CA GLY A 82 6.72 6.24 -1.61
C GLY A 82 6.11 7.59 -1.82
N ARG A 83 5.19 7.70 -2.77
CA ARG A 83 4.48 8.94 -3.04
C ARG A 83 3.13 8.95 -2.35
N ILE A 84 2.82 10.07 -1.73
CA ILE A 84 1.59 10.24 -0.96
C ILE A 84 0.40 10.38 -1.92
N MET A 85 -0.58 9.50 -1.76
CA MET A 85 -1.87 9.59 -2.42
C MET A 85 -2.74 10.63 -1.69
N LYS A 86 -3.01 11.77 -2.34
CA LYS A 86 -3.82 12.84 -1.74
C LYS A 86 -5.31 12.54 -1.85
N GLU A 87 -5.73 12.00 -2.98
CA GLU A 87 -7.13 11.75 -3.31
C GLU A 87 -7.27 10.38 -3.95
N PHE A 88 -8.31 9.65 -3.55
CA PHE A 88 -8.65 8.34 -4.07
C PHE A 88 -10.17 8.25 -4.27
N ILE A 89 -10.59 7.80 -5.45
CA ILE A 89 -11.99 7.51 -5.75
C ILE A 89 -12.12 6.14 -6.41
N ALA A 90 -12.88 5.24 -5.78
CA ALA A 90 -13.25 3.96 -6.36
C ALA A 90 -14.71 4.01 -6.82
N LEU A 91 -14.95 3.89 -8.13
CA LEU A 91 -16.28 3.92 -8.70
C LEU A 91 -16.90 2.51 -8.76
N ARG A 92 -16.09 1.52 -9.13
CA ARG A 92 -16.50 0.12 -9.27
C ARG A 92 -15.30 -0.79 -9.05
N ALA A 93 -15.56 -2.07 -8.76
CA ALA A 93 -14.55 -3.11 -8.85
C ALA A 93 -13.76 -2.97 -10.16
N LYS A 94 -12.43 -2.89 -10.06
CA LYS A 94 -11.48 -2.70 -11.17
C LYS A 94 -11.52 -1.34 -11.88
N SER A 95 -12.22 -0.35 -11.33
CA SER A 95 -12.34 1.01 -11.86
C SER A 95 -12.19 2.04 -10.74
N TYR A 96 -10.98 2.56 -10.60
CA TYR A 96 -10.62 3.55 -9.57
C TYR A 96 -9.65 4.59 -10.13
N ALA A 97 -9.67 5.79 -9.57
CA ALA A 97 -8.76 6.86 -9.91
C ALA A 97 -8.14 7.42 -8.62
N TYR A 98 -6.92 7.90 -8.73
CA TYR A 98 -6.22 8.49 -7.60
C TYR A 98 -5.22 9.55 -8.04
N ILE A 99 -4.95 10.50 -7.16
CA ILE A 99 -4.00 11.58 -7.40
C ILE A 99 -2.80 11.38 -6.47
N ILE A 100 -1.62 11.26 -7.08
CA ILE A 100 -0.34 11.15 -6.39
C ILE A 100 0.53 12.32 -6.84
N GLU A 101 0.96 13.17 -5.91
CA GLU A 101 1.80 14.35 -6.20
C GLU A 101 1.32 15.16 -7.42
N ASP A 102 0.04 15.54 -7.44
CA ASP A 102 -0.60 16.28 -8.54
C ASP A 102 -0.67 15.54 -9.89
N LYS A 103 -0.31 14.25 -9.93
CA LYS A 103 -0.52 13.38 -11.09
C LYS A 103 -1.73 12.49 -10.86
N GLU A 104 -2.74 12.69 -11.70
CA GLU A 104 -3.85 11.77 -11.86
C GLU A 104 -3.37 10.43 -12.43
N LYS A 105 -3.78 9.33 -11.80
CA LYS A 105 -3.73 7.99 -12.37
C LYS A 105 -5.12 7.38 -12.34
N ILE A 106 -5.59 6.99 -13.52
CA ILE A 106 -6.85 6.26 -13.69
C ILE A 106 -6.50 4.80 -13.95
N LYS A 107 -7.03 3.90 -13.12
CA LYS A 107 -6.93 2.46 -13.28
C LYS A 107 -8.30 1.93 -13.64
N ALA A 108 -8.43 1.49 -14.87
CA ALA A 108 -9.64 0.81 -15.33
C ALA A 108 -9.26 -0.47 -16.08
N LYS A 109 -9.35 -1.60 -15.38
CA LYS A 109 -9.08 -2.92 -15.96
C LYS A 109 -10.33 -3.42 -16.68
N GLY A 110 -10.21 -3.69 -17.98
CA GLY A 110 -11.28 -4.28 -18.80
C GLY A 110 -11.90 -3.34 -19.84
N ILE A 111 -11.45 -2.09 -19.93
CA ILE A 111 -11.84 -1.22 -21.04
C ILE A 111 -10.94 -1.53 -22.24
N ARG A 112 -11.53 -1.96 -23.36
CA ARG A 112 -10.83 -1.99 -24.65
C ARG A 112 -10.62 -0.54 -25.08
N GLY A 113 -9.38 -0.08 -25.12
CA GLY A 113 -9.02 1.12 -25.88
C GLY A 113 -9.40 0.87 -27.34
N HIS A 114 -10.15 1.80 -27.92
CA HIS A 114 -10.61 1.73 -29.30
C HIS A 114 -9.65 2.47 -30.23
#